data_AF-A0ABD1A7X8-F1
#
_entry.id   AF-A0ABD1A7X8-F1
#
_cell.length_a   1.000
_cell.length_b   1.000
_cell.length_c   1.000
_cell.angle_alpha   90.00
_cell.angle_beta   90.00
_cell.angle_gamma   90.00
#
_symmetry.space_group_name_H-M   'P 1'
#
loop_
_entity.id
_entity.type
_entity.pdbx_description
1 polymer ?
#
loop_
_entity_poly.entity_id
_entity_poly.type
_entity_poly.pdbx_seq_one_letter_code
_entity_poly.pdbx_strand_id
1 'polypeptide(L)'
;MSPLIISRIFKPSVSKKFLRHTNVRLFSVTPQASGLDPNRPFSSKPAYPFLLIDYILNIPNCCPDGRFTKFASSEGKEVTINDKKLMEEVCDAMTVGFSRDGLLVKLEGHYNDFFLRYVIYYNPTDPNLEDMTVRLPPLPRGSQIQSMAMSSLPARDKDWVVAVKLSGSRLSLCRPFGSSEWINIKAIPQCINPLSSLMFSKKDQRFYIPTPGGNLLCSLDIDSTEDDLPEFIELEFDDLPKSVFKELADVSSCSRTDHLVESPTGQLFLVKWYGEDLDDSNDEDDDNMSTLMHVTKKFMVFRANEESDKFDKTMVYTEDIGDLCIFVGHSEAFCVPASSSPGLKPNCIYFVGYNFGVYDLTTKTCTIFHQKDDVPIRKFEFPYWPSPNFSPLAPN
;
A
#
# COMPACT_ATOMS: atom_id res chain seq x y z
N MET A 1 -13.06 -30.93 -16.83
CA MET A 1 -13.21 -31.26 -15.40
C MET A 1 -13.04 -29.97 -14.60
N SER A 2 -13.96 -29.70 -13.69
CA SER A 2 -14.22 -28.41 -13.05
C SER A 2 -13.18 -28.02 -11.96
N PRO A 3 -12.97 -26.71 -11.71
CA PRO A 3 -11.96 -26.19 -10.77
C PRO A 3 -12.23 -26.51 -9.28
N LEU A 4 -13.36 -27.15 -8.97
CA LEU A 4 -13.79 -27.47 -7.61
C LEU A 4 -13.08 -28.68 -6.97
N ILE A 5 -12.24 -29.41 -7.71
CA ILE A 5 -11.65 -30.67 -7.23
C ILE A 5 -10.25 -30.46 -6.60
N ILE A 6 -9.52 -29.39 -6.94
CA ILE A 6 -8.14 -29.20 -6.44
C ILE A 6 -8.10 -28.63 -5.00
N SER A 7 -9.13 -27.87 -4.58
CA SER A 7 -9.22 -27.34 -3.20
C SER A 7 -9.55 -28.39 -2.14
N ARG A 8 -9.95 -29.61 -2.54
CA ARG A 8 -10.33 -30.68 -1.61
C ARG A 8 -9.31 -31.80 -1.43
N ILE A 9 -8.22 -31.84 -2.21
CA ILE A 9 -7.35 -33.02 -2.25
C ILE A 9 -6.00 -32.83 -1.54
N PHE A 10 -5.48 -31.61 -1.39
CA PHE A 10 -4.15 -31.42 -0.81
C PHE A 10 -4.12 -30.48 0.39
N LYS A 11 -3.65 -31.01 1.53
CA LYS A 11 -3.26 -30.20 2.70
C LYS A 11 -2.20 -29.16 2.29
N PRO A 12 -2.17 -27.95 2.89
CA PRO A 12 -1.21 -26.87 2.56
C PRO A 12 0.27 -27.27 2.59
N SER A 13 0.60 -28.31 3.37
CA SER A 13 1.96 -28.87 3.46
C SER A 13 2.37 -29.70 2.23
N VAL A 14 1.42 -30.25 1.48
CA VAL A 14 1.68 -31.06 0.28
C VAL A 14 1.81 -30.19 -0.96
N SER A 15 1.04 -29.09 -1.05
CA SER A 15 1.19 -28.09 -2.12
C SER A 15 2.56 -27.39 -2.07
N LYS A 16 3.10 -27.09 -0.86
CA LYS A 16 4.48 -26.58 -0.71
C LYS A 16 5.56 -27.52 -1.27
N LYS A 17 5.38 -28.85 -1.18
CA LYS A 17 6.34 -29.82 -1.74
C LYS A 17 6.14 -30.04 -3.25
N PHE A 18 4.90 -30.04 -3.72
CA PHE A 18 4.61 -30.24 -5.15
C PHE A 18 5.04 -29.04 -5.99
N LEU A 19 4.83 -27.81 -5.49
CA LEU A 19 5.19 -26.56 -6.19
C LEU A 19 6.70 -26.30 -6.26
N ARG A 20 7.50 -26.91 -5.37
CA ARG A 20 8.98 -26.78 -5.39
C ARG A 20 9.66 -27.61 -6.48
N HIS A 21 8.97 -28.59 -7.08
CA HIS A 21 9.58 -29.53 -8.04
C HIS A 21 9.08 -29.39 -9.49
N THR A 22 8.04 -28.60 -9.74
CA THR A 22 7.53 -28.35 -11.10
C THR A 22 8.14 -27.08 -11.69
N ASN A 23 8.94 -27.26 -12.75
CA ASN A 23 9.43 -26.19 -13.62
C ASN A 23 8.30 -25.20 -13.97
N VAL A 24 8.64 -23.92 -13.94
CA VAL A 24 7.73 -22.76 -14.02
C VAL A 24 6.95 -22.74 -15.34
N ARG A 25 5.83 -23.46 -15.38
CA ARG A 25 4.86 -23.43 -16.49
C ARG A 25 3.40 -23.41 -16.04
N LEU A 26 3.12 -23.14 -14.77
CA LEU A 26 1.74 -23.01 -14.27
C LEU A 26 1.14 -21.59 -14.41
N PHE A 27 1.92 -20.59 -14.82
CA PHE A 27 1.49 -19.17 -14.87
C PHE A 27 1.15 -18.66 -16.29
N SER A 28 0.93 -19.55 -17.25
CA SER A 28 0.38 -19.15 -18.55
C SER A 28 -0.44 -20.28 -19.16
N VAL A 29 -1.77 -20.19 -19.08
CA VAL A 29 -2.66 -21.04 -19.88
C VAL A 29 -2.93 -20.31 -21.19
N THR A 30 -2.40 -20.84 -22.30
CA THR A 30 -2.88 -20.53 -23.65
C THR A 30 -4.19 -21.31 -23.91
N PRO A 31 -5.20 -20.70 -24.56
CA PRO A 31 -6.45 -21.39 -24.85
C PRO A 31 -6.37 -22.14 -26.19
N GLN A 32 -6.79 -23.40 -26.21
CA GLN A 32 -7.25 -24.05 -27.45
C GLN A 32 -8.72 -24.47 -27.28
N ALA A 33 -9.54 -23.95 -28.21
CA ALA A 33 -10.95 -24.23 -28.50
C ALA A 33 -11.95 -23.87 -27.37
N SER A 34 -12.98 -23.04 -27.53
CA SER A 34 -13.70 -22.56 -28.72
C SER A 34 -14.63 -21.38 -28.33
N GLY A 35 -14.78 -20.37 -29.19
CA GLY A 35 -15.85 -19.34 -29.09
C GLY A 35 -15.35 -17.97 -28.61
N LEU A 36 -15.39 -17.01 -29.53
CA LEU A 36 -14.77 -15.67 -29.47
C LEU A 36 -15.54 -14.65 -28.62
N ASP A 37 -14.80 -13.82 -27.88
CA ASP A 37 -15.00 -12.36 -27.80
C ASP A 37 -13.61 -11.68 -27.66
N PRO A 38 -13.13 -10.89 -28.65
CA PRO A 38 -11.75 -10.38 -28.67
C PRO A 38 -11.47 -9.16 -27.76
N ASN A 39 -12.49 -8.56 -27.13
CA ASN A 39 -12.35 -7.27 -26.44
C ASN A 39 -12.50 -7.33 -24.91
N ARG A 40 -12.42 -8.52 -24.32
CA ARG A 40 -12.42 -8.71 -22.87
C ARG A 40 -11.06 -9.31 -22.45
N PRO A 41 -10.11 -8.54 -21.90
CA PRO A 41 -8.93 -9.16 -21.31
C PRO A 41 -9.40 -9.90 -20.05
N PHE A 42 -9.63 -11.20 -20.22
CA PHE A 42 -10.01 -12.08 -19.14
C PHE A 42 -8.92 -12.06 -18.06
N SER A 43 -9.34 -11.61 -16.88
CA SER A 43 -8.67 -11.72 -15.59
C SER A 43 -8.13 -13.13 -15.38
N SER A 44 -6.82 -13.28 -15.45
CA SER A 44 -6.10 -14.41 -14.85
C SER A 44 -5.27 -13.92 -13.68
N LYS A 45 -5.93 -13.34 -12.66
CA LYS A 45 -5.26 -13.12 -11.37
C LYS A 45 -4.88 -14.50 -10.82
N PRO A 46 -3.59 -14.78 -10.55
CA PRO A 46 -3.20 -16.05 -9.96
C PRO A 46 -3.93 -16.23 -8.62
N ALA A 47 -4.44 -17.43 -8.35
CA ALA A 47 -5.22 -17.71 -7.14
C ALA A 47 -4.47 -17.37 -5.84
N TYR A 48 -3.13 -17.34 -5.90
CA TYR A 48 -2.25 -17.00 -4.78
C TYR A 48 -1.11 -16.08 -5.26
N PRO A 49 -1.36 -14.77 -5.36
CA PRO A 49 -0.39 -13.81 -5.90
C PRO A 49 0.92 -13.79 -5.10
N PHE A 50 0.84 -13.90 -3.77
CA PHE A 50 2.02 -13.84 -2.90
C PHE A 50 2.95 -15.07 -3.01
N LEU A 51 2.49 -16.20 -3.58
CA LEU A 51 3.38 -17.32 -3.87
C LEU A 51 4.43 -16.96 -4.93
N LEU A 52 4.09 -16.07 -5.87
CA LEU A 52 5.06 -15.55 -6.84
C LEU A 52 6.16 -14.77 -6.12
N ILE A 53 5.77 -13.89 -5.19
CA ILE A 53 6.70 -13.09 -4.41
C ILE A 53 7.57 -14.01 -3.53
N ASP A 54 6.98 -14.96 -2.81
CA ASP A 54 7.72 -15.96 -2.00
C ASP A 54 8.72 -16.77 -2.84
N TYR A 55 8.31 -17.21 -4.04
CA TYR A 55 9.19 -17.92 -4.96
C TYR A 55 10.38 -17.06 -5.36
N ILE A 56 10.11 -15.80 -5.76
CA ILE A 56 11.15 -14.85 -6.10
C ILE A 56 12.06 -14.64 -4.90
N LEU A 57 11.57 -14.42 -3.69
CA LEU A 57 12.40 -14.17 -2.50
C LEU A 57 13.26 -15.36 -2.06
N ASN A 58 12.79 -16.60 -2.24
CA ASN A 58 13.47 -17.80 -1.73
C ASN A 58 14.43 -18.49 -2.72
N ILE A 59 14.38 -18.18 -4.01
CA ILE A 59 15.28 -18.82 -4.98
C ILE A 59 16.75 -18.43 -4.80
N PRO A 60 17.71 -19.37 -4.90
CA PRO A 60 19.13 -19.03 -4.88
C PRO A 60 19.55 -18.24 -6.14
N ASN A 61 20.18 -17.08 -5.93
CA ASN A 61 20.95 -16.22 -6.85
C ASN A 61 20.34 -15.86 -8.23
N CYS A 62 19.91 -16.81 -9.05
CA CYS A 62 19.31 -16.56 -10.36
C CYS A 62 18.18 -17.56 -10.64
N CYS A 63 17.13 -17.13 -11.35
CA CYS A 63 16.16 -18.06 -11.90
C CYS A 63 16.83 -18.90 -13.01
N PRO A 64 16.61 -20.21 -13.10
CA PRO A 64 17.20 -21.05 -14.16
C PRO A 64 16.87 -20.61 -15.59
N ASP A 65 15.80 -19.83 -15.76
CA ASP A 65 15.33 -19.29 -17.04
C ASP A 65 15.81 -17.84 -17.31
N GLY A 66 16.63 -17.25 -16.42
CA GLY A 66 17.20 -15.91 -16.59
C GLY A 66 16.22 -14.75 -16.41
N ARG A 67 14.95 -15.00 -16.04
CA ARG A 67 13.93 -13.95 -15.95
C ARG A 67 14.13 -12.97 -14.80
N PHE A 68 14.87 -13.37 -13.76
CA PHE A 68 15.34 -12.46 -12.73
C PHE A 68 16.68 -12.92 -12.14
N THR A 69 17.43 -11.97 -11.61
CA THR A 69 18.72 -12.15 -10.93
C THR A 69 18.67 -11.50 -9.57
N LYS A 70 19.45 -12.02 -8.62
CA LYS A 70 19.55 -11.47 -7.27
C LYS A 70 20.98 -11.13 -6.93
N PHE A 71 21.13 -9.99 -6.29
CA PHE A 71 22.39 -9.53 -5.75
C PHE A 71 22.19 -9.14 -4.29
N ALA A 72 23.21 -9.38 -3.48
CA ALA A 72 23.24 -8.91 -2.11
C ALA A 72 24.27 -7.78 -2.05
N SER A 73 23.83 -6.60 -1.63
CA SER A 73 24.67 -5.43 -1.40
C SER A 73 24.83 -5.19 0.11
N SER A 74 25.67 -4.23 0.48
CA SER A 74 25.77 -3.79 1.88
C SER A 74 24.47 -3.12 2.37
N GLU A 75 23.63 -2.65 1.44
CA GLU A 75 22.39 -1.93 1.73
C GLU A 75 21.15 -2.84 1.78
N GLY A 76 21.25 -4.07 1.28
CA GLY A 76 20.15 -5.02 1.31
C GLY A 76 20.27 -6.11 0.25
N LYS A 77 19.11 -6.56 -0.23
CA LYS A 77 18.99 -7.50 -1.36
C LYS A 77 18.32 -6.81 -2.52
N GLU A 78 18.88 -6.97 -3.70
CA GLU A 78 18.34 -6.43 -4.93
C GLU A 78 17.91 -7.59 -5.82
N VAL A 79 16.75 -7.43 -6.43
CA VAL A 79 16.19 -8.43 -7.35
C VAL A 79 15.87 -7.72 -8.66
N THR A 80 16.70 -7.95 -9.67
CA THR A 80 16.52 -7.39 -11.02
C THR A 80 15.62 -8.32 -11.82
N ILE A 81 14.48 -7.82 -12.28
CA ILE A 81 13.51 -8.55 -13.11
C ILE A 81 13.73 -8.15 -14.57
N ASN A 82 14.20 -9.10 -15.37
CA ASN A 82 14.56 -8.90 -16.78
C ASN A 82 13.35 -9.09 -17.71
N ASP A 83 12.33 -9.81 -17.26
CA ASP A 83 11.14 -10.12 -18.04
C ASP A 83 10.01 -9.12 -17.73
N LYS A 84 9.61 -8.35 -18.74
CA LYS A 84 8.58 -7.30 -18.60
C LYS A 84 7.23 -7.85 -18.12
N LYS A 85 6.85 -9.05 -18.56
CA LYS A 85 5.59 -9.66 -18.16
C LYS A 85 5.63 -10.10 -16.69
N LEU A 86 6.72 -10.72 -16.26
CA LEU A 86 6.95 -11.07 -14.86
C LEU A 86 6.95 -9.83 -13.97
N MET A 87 7.52 -8.72 -14.43
CA MET A 87 7.49 -7.44 -13.73
C MET A 87 6.06 -6.96 -13.51
N GLU A 88 5.21 -6.99 -14.56
CA GLU A 88 3.78 -6.68 -14.45
C GLU A 88 3.08 -7.62 -13.46
N GLU A 89 3.34 -8.93 -13.53
CA GLU A 89 2.80 -9.93 -12.60
C GLU A 89 3.21 -9.67 -11.14
N VAL A 90 4.45 -9.25 -10.88
CA VAL A 90 4.95 -8.88 -9.55
C VAL A 90 4.27 -7.61 -9.04
N CYS A 91 4.20 -6.57 -9.87
CA CYS A 91 3.50 -5.33 -9.54
C CYS A 91 2.03 -5.60 -9.18
N ASP A 92 1.35 -6.41 -9.97
CA ASP A 92 -0.04 -6.80 -9.75
C ASP A 92 -0.18 -7.65 -8.48
N ALA A 93 0.71 -8.61 -8.26
CA ALA A 93 0.70 -9.48 -7.08
C ALA A 93 0.93 -8.72 -5.78
N MET A 94 1.78 -7.69 -5.77
CA MET A 94 1.99 -6.85 -4.60
C MET A 94 0.88 -5.82 -4.41
N THR A 95 0.30 -5.32 -5.50
CA THR A 95 -0.78 -4.33 -5.45
C THR A 95 -2.13 -4.96 -5.11
N VAL A 96 -2.34 -6.24 -5.40
CA VAL A 96 -3.61 -6.93 -5.16
C VAL A 96 -4.03 -6.88 -3.69
N GLY A 97 -3.06 -6.81 -2.76
CA GLY A 97 -3.32 -6.65 -1.32
C GLY A 97 -4.17 -5.41 -1.02
N PHE A 98 -3.95 -4.30 -1.72
CA PHE A 98 -4.71 -3.06 -1.58
C PHE A 98 -6.09 -3.11 -2.25
N SER A 99 -6.37 -4.17 -3.03
CA SER A 99 -7.66 -4.44 -3.69
C SER A 99 -8.37 -5.68 -3.14
N ARG A 100 -7.88 -6.22 -2.01
CA ARG A 100 -8.13 -7.60 -1.54
C ARG A 100 -9.62 -7.95 -1.37
N ASP A 101 -10.46 -6.97 -1.07
CA ASP A 101 -11.90 -7.19 -0.88
C ASP A 101 -12.72 -6.88 -2.14
N GLY A 102 -12.08 -6.79 -3.30
CA GLY A 102 -12.74 -6.40 -4.55
C GLY A 102 -12.97 -4.91 -4.68
N LEU A 103 -12.30 -4.13 -3.83
CA LEU A 103 -12.35 -2.68 -3.84
C LEU A 103 -11.46 -2.10 -4.94
N LEU A 104 -11.98 -1.14 -5.68
CA LEU A 104 -11.26 -0.40 -6.71
C LEU A 104 -11.81 1.02 -6.77
N VAL A 105 -10.97 2.04 -6.60
CA VAL A 105 -11.37 3.43 -6.84
C VAL A 105 -10.91 3.85 -8.23
N LYS A 106 -11.67 4.67 -8.95
CA LYS A 106 -11.23 5.25 -10.23
C LYS A 106 -11.66 6.69 -10.31
N LEU A 107 -10.86 7.48 -11.00
CA LEU A 107 -11.27 8.81 -11.43
C LEU A 107 -12.17 8.67 -12.67
N GLU A 108 -13.40 9.17 -12.60
CA GLU A 108 -14.36 9.32 -13.70
C GLU A 108 -14.39 10.81 -14.06
N GLY A 109 -14.00 11.16 -15.28
CA GLY A 109 -14.04 12.55 -15.75
C GLY A 109 -13.65 12.68 -17.21
N HIS A 110 -14.33 13.57 -17.93
CA HIS A 110 -13.90 13.99 -19.27
C HIS A 110 -12.94 15.19 -19.15
N TYR A 111 -12.01 15.32 -20.10
CA TYR A 111 -11.04 16.44 -20.14
C TYR A 111 -11.67 17.84 -20.08
N ASN A 112 -12.96 17.97 -20.41
CA ASN A 112 -13.71 19.23 -20.39
C ASN A 112 -14.52 19.49 -19.11
N ASP A 113 -14.52 18.59 -18.12
CA ASP A 113 -15.23 18.81 -16.88
C ASP A 113 -14.46 19.74 -15.93
N PHE A 114 -15.19 20.69 -15.33
CA PHE A 114 -14.67 21.56 -14.27
C PHE A 114 -14.53 20.85 -12.91
N PHE A 115 -14.93 19.59 -12.82
CA PHE A 115 -14.95 18.81 -11.61
C PHE A 115 -14.39 17.41 -11.83
N LEU A 116 -13.71 16.89 -10.81
CA LEU A 116 -13.22 15.51 -10.75
C LEU A 116 -14.19 14.67 -9.94
N ARG A 117 -14.61 13.51 -10.45
CA ARG A 117 -15.45 12.56 -9.69
C ARG A 117 -14.72 11.26 -9.49
N TYR A 118 -14.67 10.81 -8.23
CA TYR A 118 -14.11 9.50 -7.91
C TYR A 118 -15.23 8.49 -7.73
N VAL A 119 -15.02 7.29 -8.25
CA VAL A 119 -15.97 6.18 -8.21
C VAL A 119 -15.33 5.01 -7.49
N ILE A 120 -15.98 4.55 -6.43
CA ILE A 120 -15.60 3.34 -5.70
C ILE A 120 -16.41 2.19 -6.26
N TYR A 121 -15.73 1.21 -6.84
CA TYR A 121 -16.26 -0.08 -7.23
C TYR A 121 -15.93 -1.09 -6.13
N TYR A 122 -16.91 -1.90 -5.77
CA TYR A 122 -16.78 -2.98 -4.80
C TYR A 122 -17.40 -4.22 -5.39
N ASN A 123 -16.55 -5.20 -5.73
CA ASN A 123 -16.96 -6.50 -6.23
C ASN A 123 -16.46 -7.57 -5.25
N PRO A 124 -17.19 -7.81 -4.15
CA PRO A 124 -16.77 -8.73 -3.10
C PRO A 124 -16.56 -10.14 -3.63
N THR A 125 -15.59 -10.85 -3.07
CA THR A 125 -15.38 -12.27 -3.39
C THR A 125 -16.44 -13.16 -2.73
N ASP A 126 -17.07 -12.68 -1.65
CA ASP A 126 -18.16 -13.38 -0.98
C ASP A 126 -19.44 -13.28 -1.83
N PRO A 127 -20.00 -14.40 -2.32
CA PRO A 127 -21.21 -14.39 -3.15
C PRO A 127 -22.47 -13.92 -2.42
N ASN A 128 -22.43 -13.79 -1.08
CA ASN A 128 -23.55 -13.26 -0.30
C ASN A 128 -23.58 -11.72 -0.27
N LEU A 129 -22.52 -11.05 -0.71
CA LEU A 129 -22.43 -9.61 -0.76
C LEU A 129 -22.73 -9.12 -2.18
N GLU A 130 -23.46 -8.01 -2.28
CA GLU A 130 -23.81 -7.42 -3.57
C GLU A 130 -22.71 -6.50 -4.09
N ASP A 131 -22.47 -6.56 -5.39
CA ASP A 131 -21.64 -5.59 -6.09
C ASP A 131 -22.17 -4.16 -5.89
N MET A 132 -21.26 -3.23 -5.66
CA MET A 132 -21.58 -1.84 -5.43
C MET A 132 -20.72 -0.91 -6.27
N THR A 133 -21.34 0.17 -6.74
CA THR A 133 -20.65 1.29 -7.36
C THR A 133 -21.13 2.57 -6.70
N VAL A 134 -20.21 3.29 -6.06
CA VAL A 134 -20.46 4.52 -5.33
C VAL A 134 -19.76 5.66 -6.04
N ARG A 135 -20.53 6.70 -6.41
CA ARG A 135 -19.96 7.95 -6.94
C ARG A 135 -19.80 8.92 -5.79
N LEU A 136 -18.57 9.33 -5.51
CA LEU A 136 -18.28 10.35 -4.51
C LEU A 136 -18.68 11.74 -5.03
N PRO A 137 -18.92 12.72 -4.13
CA PRO A 137 -19.26 14.07 -4.54
C PRO A 137 -18.12 14.68 -5.40
N PRO A 138 -18.45 15.59 -6.34
CA PRO A 138 -17.45 16.20 -7.21
C PRO A 138 -16.45 17.07 -6.42
N LEU A 139 -15.18 17.02 -6.81
CA LEU A 139 -14.12 17.89 -6.31
C LEU A 139 -13.76 18.96 -7.35
N PRO A 140 -13.40 20.20 -6.94
CA PRO A 140 -12.97 21.25 -7.86
C PRO A 140 -11.76 20.82 -8.71
N ARG A 141 -11.67 21.31 -9.95
CA ARG A 141 -10.50 21.10 -10.83
C ARG A 141 -9.20 21.51 -10.12
N GLY A 142 -8.17 20.66 -10.21
CA GLY A 142 -6.89 20.84 -9.52
C GLY A 142 -6.83 20.23 -8.11
N SER A 143 -7.95 19.76 -7.57
CA SER A 143 -7.94 18.94 -6.36
C SER A 143 -7.28 17.59 -6.64
N GLN A 144 -6.36 17.17 -5.78
CA GLN A 144 -5.70 15.88 -5.90
C GLN A 144 -5.86 15.13 -4.59
N ILE A 145 -6.51 13.96 -4.62
CA ILE A 145 -6.57 13.07 -3.45
C ILE A 145 -5.18 12.46 -3.25
N GLN A 146 -4.59 12.70 -2.08
CA GLN A 146 -3.32 12.12 -1.65
C GLN A 146 -3.52 10.80 -0.89
N SER A 147 -4.61 10.67 -0.14
CA SER A 147 -4.93 9.45 0.61
C SER A 147 -6.43 9.35 0.89
N MET A 148 -6.94 8.14 1.08
CA MET A 148 -8.35 7.86 1.35
C MET A 148 -8.45 6.71 2.34
N ALA A 149 -9.38 6.83 3.28
CA ALA A 149 -9.77 5.77 4.21
C ALA A 149 -11.30 5.75 4.33
N MET A 150 -11.84 4.60 4.72
CA MET A 150 -13.29 4.41 4.85
C MET A 150 -13.61 3.78 6.20
N SER A 151 -14.78 4.10 6.76
CA SER A 151 -15.19 3.54 8.06
C SER A 151 -15.35 2.01 8.02
N SER A 152 -15.71 1.49 6.85
CA SER A 152 -15.79 0.06 6.55
C SER A 152 -15.65 -0.17 5.05
N LEU A 153 -15.67 -1.45 4.65
CA LEU A 153 -15.96 -1.80 3.26
C LEU A 153 -17.30 -1.19 2.82
N PRO A 154 -17.47 -0.86 1.53
CA PRO A 154 -18.67 -0.19 1.03
C PRO A 154 -19.96 -0.93 1.41
N ALA A 155 -20.82 -0.24 2.18
CA ALA A 155 -22.13 -0.72 2.60
C ALA A 155 -23.17 0.37 2.28
N ARG A 156 -24.41 -0.01 1.95
CA ARG A 156 -25.53 0.93 1.73
C ARG A 156 -26.07 1.44 3.06
N ASP A 157 -25.17 1.96 3.88
CA ASP A 157 -25.44 2.51 5.20
C ASP A 157 -25.27 4.03 5.16
N LYS A 158 -26.17 4.75 5.84
CA LYS A 158 -26.10 6.22 5.95
C LYS A 158 -24.90 6.65 6.80
N ASP A 159 -24.44 5.78 7.67
CA ASP A 159 -23.31 6.03 8.59
C ASP A 159 -21.97 5.57 7.98
N TRP A 160 -21.98 5.12 6.71
CA TRP A 160 -20.74 4.84 5.99
C TRP A 160 -20.06 6.15 5.56
N VAL A 161 -18.84 6.36 6.08
CA VAL A 161 -18.07 7.57 5.89
C VAL A 161 -16.83 7.27 5.05
N VAL A 162 -16.59 8.13 4.06
CA VAL A 162 -15.36 8.14 3.27
C VAL A 162 -14.61 9.42 3.58
N ALA A 163 -13.39 9.28 4.06
CA ALA A 163 -12.49 10.39 4.35
C ALA A 163 -11.40 10.49 3.28
N VAL A 164 -11.12 11.70 2.82
CA VAL A 164 -10.09 11.97 1.83
C VAL A 164 -9.14 13.06 2.31
N LYS A 165 -7.85 12.79 2.20
CA LYS A 165 -6.78 13.77 2.33
C LYS A 165 -6.47 14.32 0.94
N LEU A 166 -6.61 15.62 0.76
CA LEU A 166 -6.36 16.33 -0.49
C LEU A 166 -5.01 17.07 -0.43
N SER A 167 -4.44 17.35 -1.60
CA SER A 167 -3.28 18.24 -1.74
C SER A 167 -3.52 19.60 -1.08
N GLY A 168 -2.44 20.18 -0.55
CA GLY A 168 -2.52 21.42 0.24
C GLY A 168 -3.01 21.21 1.69
N SER A 169 -2.81 20.01 2.24
CA SER A 169 -3.15 19.68 3.64
C SER A 169 -4.63 19.92 3.97
N ARG A 170 -5.51 19.48 3.08
CA ARG A 170 -6.96 19.59 3.26
C ARG A 170 -7.55 18.21 3.57
N LEU A 171 -8.56 18.18 4.43
CA LEU A 171 -9.24 16.96 4.84
C LEU A 171 -10.74 17.14 4.60
N SER A 172 -11.36 16.17 3.96
CA SER A 172 -12.80 16.20 3.67
C SER A 172 -13.42 14.84 3.99
N LEU A 173 -14.63 14.86 4.54
CA LEU A 173 -15.46 13.70 4.77
C LEU A 173 -16.66 13.72 3.82
N CYS A 174 -17.18 12.56 3.46
CA CYS A 174 -18.51 12.45 2.87
C CYS A 174 -19.24 11.22 3.38
N ARG A 175 -20.57 11.29 3.38
CA ARG A 175 -21.48 10.17 3.67
C ARG A 175 -22.24 9.83 2.40
N PRO A 176 -21.72 8.93 1.53
CA PRO A 176 -22.25 8.77 0.18
C PRO A 176 -23.74 8.38 0.11
N PHE A 177 -24.29 7.77 1.15
CA PHE A 177 -25.70 7.39 1.25
C PHE A 177 -26.52 8.22 2.26
N GLY A 178 -25.89 9.16 2.95
CA GLY A 178 -26.53 10.09 3.89
C GLY A 178 -26.67 11.49 3.31
N SER A 179 -25.54 12.12 2.97
CA SER A 179 -25.44 13.45 2.37
C SER A 179 -24.42 13.42 1.24
N SER A 180 -24.86 13.65 0.00
CA SER A 180 -24.02 13.59 -1.20
C SER A 180 -23.10 14.82 -1.38
N GLU A 181 -22.61 15.39 -0.29
CA GLU A 181 -21.75 16.59 -0.26
C GLU A 181 -20.47 16.33 0.54
N TRP A 182 -19.43 17.09 0.22
CA TRP A 182 -18.17 17.08 0.97
C TRP A 182 -18.30 17.98 2.20
N ILE A 183 -18.07 17.40 3.38
CA ILE A 183 -17.87 18.11 4.63
C ILE A 183 -16.40 18.46 4.68
N ASN A 184 -16.07 19.74 4.49
CA ASN A 184 -14.68 20.19 4.52
C ASN A 184 -14.28 20.50 5.95
N ILE A 185 -13.37 19.69 6.49
CA ILE A 185 -12.86 19.90 7.84
C ILE A 185 -11.90 21.08 7.78
N LYS A 186 -12.02 21.97 8.76
CA LYS A 186 -11.10 23.10 8.94
C LYS A 186 -9.72 22.58 9.34
N ALA A 187 -8.96 22.17 8.34
CA ALA A 187 -7.65 21.59 8.54
C ALA A 187 -6.66 22.65 9.03
N ILE A 188 -5.77 22.25 9.93
CA ILE A 188 -4.57 23.01 10.30
C ILE A 188 -3.45 22.49 9.38
N PRO A 189 -3.05 23.24 8.33
CA PRO A 189 -2.24 22.70 7.23
C PRO A 189 -0.88 22.14 7.69
N GLN A 190 -0.34 22.68 8.79
CA GLN A 190 0.94 22.31 9.37
C GLN A 190 0.94 20.90 9.98
N CYS A 191 -0.24 20.32 10.24
CA CYS A 191 -0.39 19.08 10.98
C CYS A 191 -0.63 17.86 10.07
N ILE A 192 -0.81 18.06 8.77
CA ILE A 192 -1.08 16.97 7.84
C ILE A 192 0.19 16.72 7.02
N ASN A 193 0.84 15.58 7.28
CA ASN A 193 1.98 15.17 6.46
C ASN A 193 1.45 14.81 5.05
N PRO A 194 1.95 15.46 3.97
CA PRO A 194 1.49 15.17 2.62
C PRO A 194 1.77 13.72 2.19
N LEU A 195 2.77 13.07 2.77
CA LEU A 195 3.21 11.72 2.41
C LEU A 195 2.62 10.61 3.29
N SER A 196 2.19 10.91 4.51
CA SER A 196 1.60 9.91 5.42
C SER A 196 0.19 9.47 4.98
N SER A 197 -0.17 8.21 5.17
CA SER A 197 -1.50 7.72 4.83
C SER A 197 -2.55 8.12 5.87
N LEU A 198 -3.77 8.38 5.40
CA LEU A 198 -4.97 8.43 6.22
C LEU A 198 -5.37 6.99 6.59
N MET A 199 -5.79 6.77 7.84
CA MET A 199 -6.23 5.47 8.33
C MET A 199 -7.50 5.62 9.16
N PHE A 200 -8.41 4.67 9.06
CA PHE A 200 -9.58 4.58 9.93
C PHE A 200 -9.38 3.49 10.98
N SER A 201 -9.50 3.86 12.26
CA SER A 201 -9.49 2.88 13.32
C SER A 201 -10.88 2.36 13.62
N LYS A 202 -11.06 1.06 13.47
CA LYS A 202 -12.33 0.38 13.79
C LYS A 202 -12.54 0.30 15.29
N LYS A 203 -11.48 0.09 16.06
CA LYS A 203 -11.53 0.11 17.52
C LYS A 203 -11.98 1.46 18.06
N ASP A 204 -11.39 2.55 17.57
CA ASP A 204 -11.61 3.89 18.14
C ASP A 204 -12.75 4.65 17.44
N GLN A 205 -13.24 4.15 16.29
CA GLN A 205 -14.23 4.80 15.41
C GLN A 205 -13.79 6.21 14.98
N ARG A 206 -12.51 6.35 14.61
CA ARG A 206 -11.89 7.63 14.26
C ARG A 206 -10.95 7.50 13.08
N PHE A 207 -10.79 8.60 12.34
CA PHE A 207 -9.72 8.74 11.36
C PHE A 207 -8.46 9.29 12.04
N TYR A 208 -7.31 8.74 11.66
CA TYR A 208 -6.01 9.17 12.14
C TYR A 208 -5.08 9.53 10.99
N ILE A 209 -4.30 10.59 11.18
CA ILE A 209 -3.20 11.00 10.30
C ILE A 209 -1.99 11.30 11.18
N PRO A 210 -0.86 10.59 11.00
CA PRO A 210 0.39 10.98 11.62
C PRO A 210 0.83 12.38 11.16
N THR A 211 1.17 13.25 12.12
CA THR A 211 1.69 14.58 11.80
C THR A 211 3.12 14.48 11.24
N PRO A 212 3.64 15.51 10.57
CA PRO A 212 5.08 15.59 10.30
C PRO A 212 5.86 15.38 11.59
N GLY A 213 6.90 14.55 11.55
CA GLY A 213 7.66 14.17 12.76
C GLY A 213 7.12 12.93 13.49
N GLY A 214 5.89 12.48 13.22
CA GLY A 214 5.35 11.20 13.71
C GLY A 214 5.25 11.10 15.23
N ASN A 215 5.17 12.24 15.92
CA ASN A 215 5.04 12.32 17.38
C ASN A 215 3.63 12.68 17.83
N LEU A 216 2.78 13.14 16.91
CA LEU A 216 1.37 13.41 17.17
C LEU A 216 0.51 12.68 16.13
N LEU A 217 -0.71 12.34 16.51
CA LEU A 217 -1.77 11.95 15.59
C LEU A 217 -2.80 13.06 15.52
N CYS A 218 -3.08 13.51 14.30
CA CYS A 218 -4.29 14.26 13.99
C CYS A 218 -5.46 13.26 13.97
N SER A 219 -6.42 13.44 14.87
CA SER A 219 -7.58 12.58 15.04
C SER A 219 -8.85 13.32 14.65
N LEU A 220 -9.70 12.63 13.91
CA LEU A 220 -10.99 13.15 13.49
C LEU A 220 -12.06 12.13 13.82
N ASP A 221 -13.10 12.57 14.52
CA ASP A 221 -14.23 11.72 14.83
C ASP A 221 -15.02 11.39 13.57
N ILE A 222 -15.60 10.19 13.49
CA ILE A 222 -16.42 9.79 12.33
C ILE A 222 -17.61 10.74 12.13
N ASP A 223 -18.10 11.34 13.21
CA ASP A 223 -19.22 12.27 13.23
C ASP A 223 -18.84 13.75 13.13
N SER A 224 -17.59 14.04 12.78
CA SER A 224 -17.11 15.42 12.63
C SER A 224 -17.85 16.19 11.54
N THR A 225 -18.10 17.47 11.83
CA THR A 225 -18.76 18.47 11.00
C THR A 225 -17.76 19.55 10.55
N GLU A 226 -18.19 20.51 9.73
CA GLU A 226 -17.30 21.56 9.20
C GLU A 226 -16.74 22.51 10.27
N ASP A 227 -17.48 22.67 11.38
CA ASP A 227 -17.11 23.53 12.50
C ASP A 227 -16.14 22.84 13.48
N ASP A 228 -16.00 21.51 13.38
CA ASP A 228 -15.15 20.74 14.28
C ASP A 228 -13.67 20.90 13.91
N LEU A 229 -12.84 20.95 14.95
CA LEU A 229 -11.38 20.98 14.82
C LEU A 229 -10.82 19.57 15.07
N PRO A 230 -9.82 19.13 14.29
CA PRO A 230 -9.13 17.89 14.60
C PRO A 230 -8.51 17.90 15.98
N GLU A 231 -8.63 16.79 16.70
CA GLU A 231 -7.95 16.55 17.97
C GLU A 231 -6.49 16.13 17.72
N PHE A 232 -5.60 16.47 18.65
CA PHE A 232 -4.20 16.04 18.58
C PHE A 232 -3.90 15.13 19.75
N ILE A 233 -3.42 13.94 19.42
CA ILE A 233 -3.03 12.91 20.38
C ILE A 233 -1.51 12.82 20.37
N GLU A 234 -0.88 12.98 21.53
CA GLU A 234 0.55 12.80 21.67
C GLU A 234 0.90 11.31 21.66
N LEU A 235 1.94 10.96 20.90
CA LEU A 235 2.52 9.63 20.92
C LEU A 235 3.73 9.65 21.83
N GLU A 236 3.59 9.04 23.00
CA GLU A 236 4.71 8.80 23.89
C GLU A 236 5.50 7.60 23.37
N PHE A 237 6.84 7.68 23.37
CA PHE A 237 7.70 6.59 22.93
C PHE A 237 8.53 6.08 24.10
N ASP A 238 8.54 4.76 24.28
CA ASP A 238 9.45 4.11 25.22
C ASP A 238 10.91 4.30 24.82
N ASP A 239 11.80 4.18 25.80
CA ASP A 239 13.24 4.21 25.58
C ASP A 239 13.67 3.19 24.51
N LEU A 240 14.32 3.69 23.46
CA LEU A 240 14.84 2.82 22.42
C LEU A 240 16.00 1.96 22.94
N PRO A 241 16.11 0.69 22.52
CA PRO A 241 17.31 -0.10 22.79
C PRO A 241 18.57 0.57 22.20
N LYS A 242 19.73 0.42 22.87
CA LYS A 242 21.01 1.03 22.44
C LYS A 242 21.41 0.72 20.99
N SER A 243 21.13 -0.48 20.50
CA SER A 243 21.39 -0.88 19.11
C SER A 243 20.57 -0.05 18.12
N VAL A 244 19.34 0.29 18.50
CA VAL A 244 18.37 1.01 17.66
C VAL A 244 18.75 2.48 17.52
N PHE A 245 19.39 3.09 18.52
CA PHE A 245 19.92 4.46 18.40
C PHE A 245 20.98 4.59 17.30
N LYS A 246 21.87 3.60 17.16
CA LYS A 246 22.86 3.60 16.08
C LYS A 246 22.15 3.51 14.73
N GLU A 247 21.18 2.60 14.62
CA GLU A 247 20.37 2.43 13.42
C GLU A 247 19.57 3.69 13.04
N LEU A 248 19.10 4.46 14.03
CA LEU A 248 18.41 5.72 13.80
C LEU A 248 19.36 6.83 13.33
N ALA A 249 20.60 6.85 13.84
CA ALA A 249 21.63 7.76 13.36
C ALA A 249 21.99 7.49 11.89
N ASP A 250 22.03 6.22 11.49
CA ASP A 250 22.33 5.81 10.11
C ASP A 250 21.26 6.30 9.10
N VAL A 251 20.01 6.50 9.53
CA VAL A 251 18.90 6.98 8.67
C VAL A 251 18.48 8.41 9.02
N SER A 252 19.31 9.15 9.76
CA SER A 252 18.97 10.50 10.26
C SER A 252 18.86 11.55 9.15
N SER A 253 19.57 11.37 8.03
CA SER A 253 19.46 12.19 6.82
C SER A 253 18.36 11.75 5.86
N CYS A 254 17.80 10.55 6.04
CA CYS A 254 16.74 10.05 5.17
C CYS A 254 15.46 10.86 5.33
N SER A 255 14.73 11.02 4.23
CA SER A 255 13.33 11.39 4.30
C SER A 255 12.52 10.30 4.99
N ARG A 256 11.40 10.68 5.62
CA ARG A 256 10.59 9.75 6.41
C ARG A 256 9.10 9.97 6.20
N THR A 257 8.37 8.88 6.03
CA THR A 257 6.91 8.85 6.08
C THR A 257 6.45 7.97 7.24
N ASP A 258 5.35 8.37 7.87
CA ASP A 258 4.82 7.69 9.04
C ASP A 258 3.42 7.14 8.70
N HIS A 259 3.18 5.85 8.94
CA HIS A 259 1.95 5.15 8.58
C HIS A 259 1.37 4.43 9.79
N LEU A 260 0.16 4.79 10.22
CA LEU A 260 -0.54 4.08 11.28
C LEU A 260 -1.34 2.91 10.67
N VAL A 261 -1.30 1.76 11.34
CA VAL A 261 -1.93 0.52 10.87
C VAL A 261 -2.63 -0.18 12.03
N GLU A 262 -3.87 -0.62 11.83
CA GLU A 262 -4.58 -1.48 12.78
C GLU A 262 -4.60 -2.92 12.28
N SER A 263 -4.20 -3.84 13.16
CA SER A 263 -4.29 -5.26 12.91
C SER A 263 -5.72 -5.79 13.05
N PRO A 264 -6.02 -7.01 12.56
CA PRO A 264 -7.35 -7.60 12.71
C PRO A 264 -7.81 -7.77 14.17
N THR A 265 -6.89 -7.75 15.14
CA THR A 265 -7.21 -7.85 16.58
C THR A 265 -7.36 -6.48 17.24
N GLY A 266 -7.29 -5.38 16.49
CA GLY A 266 -7.36 -4.01 17.02
C GLY A 266 -6.04 -3.47 17.58
N GLN A 267 -4.95 -4.24 17.50
CA GLN A 267 -3.62 -3.76 17.88
C GLN A 267 -3.13 -2.73 16.86
N LEU A 268 -2.68 -1.57 17.35
CA LEU A 268 -2.13 -0.50 16.52
C LEU A 268 -0.60 -0.60 16.37
N PHE A 269 -0.12 -0.26 15.17
CA PHE A 269 1.28 -0.16 14.82
C PHE A 269 1.55 1.17 14.09
N LEU A 270 2.58 1.89 14.49
CA LEU A 270 3.15 3.01 13.76
C LEU A 270 4.38 2.54 12.98
N VAL A 271 4.31 2.59 11.66
CA VAL A 271 5.40 2.22 10.76
C VAL A 271 6.08 3.48 10.26
N LYS A 272 7.34 3.66 10.61
CA LYS A 272 8.21 4.72 10.11
C LYS A 272 9.01 4.19 8.92
N TRP A 273 8.78 4.72 7.74
CA TRP A 273 9.41 4.34 6.48
C TRP A 273 10.44 5.39 6.08
N TYR A 274 11.71 4.98 6.00
CA TYR A 274 12.85 5.82 5.68
C TYR A 274 13.33 5.55 4.26
N GLY A 275 13.54 6.62 3.50
CA GLY A 275 14.10 6.56 2.15
C GLY A 275 15.01 7.75 1.83
N GLU A 276 15.90 7.53 0.89
CA GLU A 276 16.92 8.49 0.45
C GLU A 276 16.75 8.77 -1.04
N ASP A 277 16.97 10.01 -1.44
CA ASP A 277 16.97 10.41 -2.84
C ASP A 277 18.40 10.32 -3.38
N LEU A 278 18.61 9.48 -4.38
CA LEU A 278 19.89 9.30 -5.06
C LEU A 278 19.84 9.96 -6.44
N ASP A 279 20.96 10.51 -6.92
CA ASP A 279 21.05 10.99 -8.29
C ASP A 279 21.02 9.81 -9.27
N ASP A 280 20.17 9.88 -10.29
CA ASP A 280 20.21 8.92 -11.39
C ASP A 280 21.42 9.24 -12.29
N SER A 281 22.53 8.54 -12.07
CA SER A 281 23.77 8.77 -12.82
C SER A 281 23.69 8.34 -14.29
N ASN A 282 22.55 7.80 -14.75
CA ASN A 282 22.34 7.38 -16.13
C ASN A 282 21.76 8.49 -17.03
N ASP A 283 21.44 9.65 -16.47
CA ASP A 283 21.05 10.83 -17.25
C ASP A 283 22.31 11.45 -17.90
N GLU A 284 22.74 10.93 -19.06
CA GLU A 284 23.81 11.52 -19.91
C GLU A 284 23.37 12.83 -20.61
N ASP A 285 22.14 13.29 -20.40
CA ASP A 285 21.58 14.49 -21.04
C ASP A 285 21.71 15.73 -20.14
N ASP A 286 22.72 16.56 -20.44
CA ASP A 286 23.17 17.80 -19.74
C ASP A 286 22.15 18.96 -19.68
N ASP A 287 20.87 18.73 -19.97
CA ASP A 287 19.85 19.80 -20.07
C ASP A 287 18.51 19.48 -19.36
N ASN A 288 18.41 18.36 -18.64
CA ASN A 288 17.20 17.99 -17.90
C ASN A 288 17.49 17.83 -16.40
N MET A 289 16.60 18.34 -15.56
CA MET A 289 16.69 18.26 -14.09
C MET A 289 16.98 16.80 -13.68
N SER A 290 18.08 16.53 -12.97
CA SER A 290 18.45 15.17 -12.57
C SER A 290 17.25 14.49 -11.89
N THR A 291 16.82 13.35 -12.42
CA THR A 291 15.64 12.69 -11.87
C THR A 291 16.04 12.03 -10.55
N LEU A 292 15.77 12.68 -9.42
CA LEU A 292 16.05 12.09 -8.11
C LEU A 292 15.33 10.75 -7.92
N MET A 293 16.11 9.73 -7.62
CA MET A 293 15.68 8.37 -7.45
C MET A 293 15.47 8.07 -5.97
N HIS A 294 14.22 8.14 -5.50
CA HIS A 294 13.85 7.73 -4.14
C HIS A 294 14.04 6.21 -3.91
N VAL A 295 14.87 5.83 -2.94
CA VAL A 295 15.18 4.44 -2.57
C VAL A 295 14.91 4.19 -1.10
N THR A 296 14.13 3.13 -0.83
CA THR A 296 13.79 2.68 0.52
C THR A 296 15.01 2.10 1.22
N LYS A 297 15.36 2.68 2.38
CA LYS A 297 16.50 2.21 3.18
C LYS A 297 16.04 1.35 4.36
N LYS A 298 14.98 1.76 5.07
CA LYS A 298 14.64 1.12 6.33
C LYS A 298 13.18 1.31 6.74
N PHE A 299 12.70 0.36 7.54
CA PHE A 299 11.47 0.51 8.31
C PHE A 299 11.76 0.36 9.80
N MET A 300 11.04 1.12 10.61
CA MET A 300 10.97 0.93 12.06
C MET A 300 9.51 0.83 12.46
N VAL A 301 9.20 -0.14 13.32
CA VAL A 301 7.82 -0.40 13.74
C VAL A 301 7.71 -0.16 15.23
N PHE A 302 6.67 0.57 15.61
CA PHE A 302 6.30 0.78 16.99
C PHE A 302 4.91 0.21 17.22
N ARG A 303 4.75 -0.63 18.23
CA ARG A 303 3.47 -1.23 18.61
C ARG A 303 2.90 -0.41 19.77
N ALA A 304 1.61 -0.05 19.68
CA ALA A 304 0.93 0.59 20.80
C ALA A 304 0.90 -0.35 22.02
N ASN A 305 1.15 0.18 23.22
CA ASN A 305 1.08 -0.60 24.45
C ASN A 305 -0.39 -1.01 24.75
N GLU A 306 -0.58 -2.06 25.55
CA GLU A 306 -1.90 -2.55 25.95
C GLU A 306 -2.69 -1.52 26.76
N GLU A 307 -1.99 -0.66 27.51
CA GLU A 307 -2.57 0.43 28.30
C GLU A 307 -2.97 1.65 27.46
N SER A 308 -2.62 1.67 26.16
CA SER A 308 -2.98 2.78 25.26
C SER A 308 -4.48 2.82 25.00
N ASP A 309 -5.08 3.99 25.14
CA ASP A 309 -6.48 4.24 24.85
C ASP A 309 -6.65 5.17 23.64
N LYS A 310 -7.83 5.79 23.53
CA LYS A 310 -8.19 6.67 22.41
C LYS A 310 -7.43 8.00 22.44
N PHE A 311 -7.04 8.49 23.62
CA PHE A 311 -6.50 9.83 23.84
C PHE A 311 -5.03 9.82 24.24
N ASP A 312 -4.55 8.72 24.84
CA ASP A 312 -3.14 8.54 25.19
C ASP A 312 -2.60 7.25 24.57
N LYS A 313 -1.53 7.36 23.78
CA LYS A 313 -0.94 6.21 23.08
C LYS A 313 0.57 6.14 23.32
N THR A 314 0.99 5.14 24.08
CA THR A 314 2.40 4.80 24.26
C THR A 314 2.83 3.80 23.19
N MET A 315 3.90 4.10 22.50
CA MET A 315 4.41 3.37 21.33
C MET A 315 5.76 2.72 21.67
N VAL A 316 5.80 1.38 21.63
CA VAL A 316 6.98 0.59 21.97
C VAL A 316 7.63 0.06 20.70
N TYR A 317 8.92 0.33 20.51
CA TYR A 317 9.67 -0.23 19.38
C TYR A 317 9.61 -1.76 19.37
N THR A 318 9.36 -2.35 18.20
CA THR A 318 9.34 -3.80 18.02
C THR A 318 9.97 -4.22 16.69
N GLU A 319 10.68 -5.34 16.72
CA GLU A 319 11.19 -6.05 15.54
C GLU A 319 10.38 -7.33 15.26
N ASP A 320 9.33 -7.57 16.05
CA ASP A 320 8.47 -8.74 15.96
C ASP A 320 6.99 -8.34 16.03
N ILE A 321 6.29 -8.57 14.92
CA ILE A 321 4.83 -8.42 14.79
C ILE A 321 4.11 -9.78 14.74
N GLY A 322 4.82 -10.89 15.00
CA GLY A 322 4.28 -12.24 15.04
C GLY A 322 3.88 -12.78 13.66
N ASP A 323 2.71 -13.42 13.58
CA ASP A 323 2.16 -13.95 12.32
C ASP A 323 1.61 -12.84 11.39
N LEU A 324 1.89 -11.57 11.65
CA LEU A 324 1.35 -10.47 10.83
C LEU A 324 2.27 -10.14 9.65
N CYS A 325 1.64 -9.64 8.58
CA CYS A 325 2.28 -8.89 7.50
C CYS A 325 1.63 -7.51 7.44
N ILE A 326 2.46 -6.48 7.28
CA ILE A 326 1.97 -5.11 7.07
C ILE A 326 2.17 -4.74 5.60
N PHE A 327 1.17 -4.11 5.01
CA PHE A 327 1.22 -3.57 3.66
C PHE A 327 1.21 -2.04 3.74
N VAL A 328 2.26 -1.42 3.21
CA VAL A 328 2.42 0.04 3.21
C VAL A 328 2.54 0.54 1.79
N GLY A 329 1.83 1.63 1.50
CA GLY A 329 1.82 2.27 0.20
C GLY A 329 1.21 3.67 0.33
N HIS A 330 0.77 4.24 -0.78
CA HIS A 330 0.13 5.56 -0.78
C HIS A 330 -1.36 5.52 -0.37
N SER A 331 -1.97 4.34 -0.34
CA SER A 331 -3.31 4.11 0.21
C SER A 331 -3.27 3.85 1.72
N GLU A 332 -4.45 3.65 2.33
CA GLU A 332 -4.55 3.20 3.72
C GLU A 332 -3.70 1.93 3.92
N ALA A 333 -2.70 2.03 4.78
CA ALA A 333 -1.87 0.91 5.15
C ALA A 333 -2.69 -0.09 5.98
N PHE A 334 -2.48 -1.38 5.73
CA PHE A 334 -3.30 -2.42 6.34
C PHE A 334 -2.44 -3.61 6.79
N CYS A 335 -2.98 -4.39 7.71
CA CYS A 335 -2.29 -5.51 8.32
C CYS A 335 -3.14 -6.77 8.24
N VAL A 336 -2.51 -7.90 7.91
CA VAL A 336 -3.19 -9.20 7.76
C VAL A 336 -2.34 -10.31 8.37
N PRO A 337 -2.94 -11.43 8.83
CA PRO A 337 -2.15 -12.60 9.22
C PRO A 337 -1.50 -13.21 7.97
N ALA A 338 -0.22 -13.53 8.04
CA ALA A 338 0.51 -14.26 7.03
C ALA A 338 -0.13 -15.62 6.76
N SER A 339 -0.66 -16.26 7.81
CA SER A 339 -1.45 -17.50 7.69
C SER A 339 -2.74 -17.36 6.87
N SER A 340 -3.21 -16.13 6.59
CA SER A 340 -4.43 -15.88 5.79
C SER A 340 -4.23 -16.09 4.29
N SER A 341 -2.99 -16.10 3.77
CA SER A 341 -2.74 -16.32 2.35
C SER A 341 -1.40 -17.05 2.09
N PRO A 342 -1.40 -18.11 1.27
CA PRO A 342 -0.16 -18.77 0.85
C PRO A 342 0.85 -17.80 0.21
N GLY A 343 2.11 -17.89 0.65
CA GLY A 343 3.21 -17.08 0.14
C GLY A 343 3.47 -15.79 0.93
N LEU A 344 2.58 -15.42 1.84
CA LEU A 344 2.91 -14.37 2.82
C LEU A 344 3.93 -14.90 3.82
N LYS A 345 4.93 -14.05 4.12
CA LYS A 345 5.95 -14.31 5.12
C LYS A 345 5.63 -13.54 6.39
N PRO A 346 5.50 -14.20 7.55
CA PRO A 346 5.24 -13.52 8.81
C PRO A 346 6.39 -12.57 9.16
N ASN A 347 6.08 -11.58 10.00
CA ASN A 347 7.03 -10.57 10.46
C ASN A 347 7.70 -9.78 9.32
N CYS A 348 6.93 -9.43 8.28
CA CYS A 348 7.42 -8.70 7.11
C CYS A 348 6.51 -7.53 6.74
N ILE A 349 7.12 -6.51 6.14
CA ILE A 349 6.44 -5.36 5.53
C ILE A 349 6.55 -5.48 4.02
N TYR A 350 5.42 -5.46 3.33
CA TYR A 350 5.34 -5.40 1.87
C TYR A 350 5.06 -3.95 1.49
N PHE A 351 5.92 -3.36 0.67
CA PHE A 351 5.82 -1.95 0.30
C PHE A 351 5.80 -1.74 -1.21
N VAL A 352 5.09 -0.68 -1.63
CA VAL A 352 4.75 -0.37 -3.02
C VAL A 352 4.68 1.15 -3.23
N GLY A 353 4.83 1.60 -4.47
CA GLY A 353 4.76 3.02 -4.85
C GLY A 353 6.08 3.49 -5.46
N TYR A 354 6.87 4.26 -4.70
CA TYR A 354 8.22 4.71 -5.11
C TYR A 354 9.22 3.56 -5.28
N ASN A 355 9.05 2.49 -4.51
CA ASN A 355 9.77 1.24 -4.68
C ASN A 355 8.80 0.08 -4.47
N PHE A 356 9.08 -1.07 -5.05
CA PHE A 356 8.39 -2.32 -4.77
C PHE A 356 9.36 -3.26 -4.05
N GLY A 357 8.94 -3.79 -2.91
CA GLY A 357 9.81 -4.69 -2.15
C GLY A 357 9.21 -5.27 -0.87
N VAL A 358 10.05 -6.04 -0.19
CA VAL A 358 9.71 -6.70 1.07
C VAL A 358 10.82 -6.42 2.09
N TYR A 359 10.42 -5.93 3.25
CA TYR A 359 11.29 -5.73 4.40
C TYR A 359 11.04 -6.81 5.44
N ASP A 360 12.07 -7.60 5.75
CA ASP A 360 12.01 -8.60 6.81
C ASP A 360 12.45 -7.97 8.14
N LEU A 361 11.54 -7.86 9.10
CA LEU A 361 11.83 -7.24 10.40
C LEU A 361 12.81 -8.07 11.23
N THR A 362 12.80 -9.40 11.06
CA THR A 362 13.67 -10.34 11.79
C THR A 362 15.13 -10.18 11.38
N THR A 363 15.37 -10.11 10.07
CA THR A 363 16.73 -10.01 9.51
C THR A 363 17.12 -8.59 9.15
N LYS A 364 16.22 -7.62 9.36
CA LYS A 364 16.36 -6.20 8.96
C LYS A 364 16.76 -6.03 7.50
N THR A 365 16.36 -6.96 6.65
CA THR A 365 16.78 -7.01 5.26
C THR A 365 15.72 -6.36 4.38
N CYS A 366 16.09 -5.25 3.73
CA CYS A 366 15.29 -4.65 2.66
C CYS A 366 15.56 -5.40 1.35
N THR A 367 14.52 -5.95 0.73
CA THR A 367 14.60 -6.52 -0.62
C THR A 367 13.84 -5.65 -1.59
N ILE A 368 14.53 -5.02 -2.54
CA ILE A 368 13.93 -4.12 -3.54
C ILE A 368 13.94 -4.78 -4.92
N PHE A 369 12.81 -4.68 -5.62
CA PHE A 369 12.67 -5.14 -6.99
C PHE A 369 13.05 -4.04 -7.97
N HIS A 370 13.94 -4.37 -8.92
CA HIS A 370 14.45 -3.50 -9.97
C HIS A 370 14.01 -4.02 -11.34
N GLN A 371 13.85 -3.11 -12.29
CA GLN A 371 13.76 -3.45 -13.71
C GLN A 371 15.17 -3.59 -14.30
N LYS A 372 15.28 -3.75 -15.63
CA LYS A 372 16.59 -3.69 -16.30
C LYS A 372 17.30 -2.37 -16.00
N ASP A 373 18.63 -2.42 -16.09
CA ASP A 373 19.52 -1.27 -15.86
C ASP A 373 19.51 -0.77 -14.41
N ASP A 374 19.12 -1.65 -13.47
CA ASP A 374 19.15 -1.43 -12.01
C ASP A 374 18.30 -0.25 -11.53
N VAL A 375 17.27 0.11 -12.30
CA VAL A 375 16.28 1.11 -11.89
C VAL A 375 15.22 0.46 -11.00
N PRO A 376 14.90 0.99 -9.79
CA PRO A 376 13.87 0.44 -8.93
C PRO A 376 12.52 0.43 -9.63
N ILE A 377 11.75 -0.64 -9.46
CA ILE A 377 10.37 -0.68 -9.97
C ILE A 377 9.54 0.33 -9.19
N ARG A 378 8.81 1.18 -9.93
CA ARG A 378 7.93 2.21 -9.38
C ARG A 378 6.59 2.19 -10.11
N LYS A 379 5.52 2.44 -9.38
CA LYS A 379 4.19 2.60 -9.96
C LYS A 379 3.43 3.67 -9.20
N PHE A 380 3.14 4.76 -9.89
CA PHE A 380 2.41 5.92 -9.35
C PHE A 380 0.96 5.98 -9.84
N GLU A 381 0.53 4.98 -10.62
CA GLU A 381 -0.85 4.84 -11.08
C GLU A 381 -1.73 4.17 -10.02
N PHE A 382 -3.02 4.49 -10.03
CA PHE A 382 -3.97 4.04 -9.01
C PHE A 382 -3.91 2.52 -8.71
N PRO A 383 -3.93 2.05 -7.44
CA PRO A 383 -4.26 2.71 -6.17
C PRO A 383 -3.28 3.75 -5.63
N TYR A 384 -2.20 4.01 -6.36
CA TYR A 384 -1.20 5.01 -6.07
C TYR A 384 -1.59 6.31 -6.79
N TRP A 385 -1.73 7.43 -6.07
CA TRP A 385 -2.12 8.72 -6.66
C TRP A 385 -0.89 9.60 -6.93
N PRO A 386 -0.94 10.52 -7.93
CA PRO A 386 0.24 10.89 -8.71
C PRO A 386 1.26 11.78 -7.99
N SER A 387 2.46 11.86 -8.57
CA SER A 387 3.46 12.90 -8.27
C SER A 387 2.90 14.30 -8.59
N PRO A 388 3.25 15.33 -7.82
CA PRO A 388 2.77 16.71 -8.02
C PRO A 388 3.16 17.39 -9.36
N ASN A 389 3.95 16.76 -10.24
CA ASN A 389 4.65 17.46 -11.33
C ASN A 389 4.28 17.09 -12.78
N PHE A 390 3.07 16.62 -13.07
CA PHE A 390 2.60 16.61 -14.46
C PHE A 390 1.63 17.77 -14.72
N SER A 391 2.19 18.94 -15.03
CA SER A 391 1.53 19.90 -15.90
C SER A 391 1.62 19.35 -17.33
N PRO A 392 0.53 18.93 -17.98
CA PRO A 392 0.58 18.74 -19.42
C PRO A 392 0.73 20.13 -20.03
N LEU A 393 1.90 20.39 -20.62
CA LEU A 393 2.09 21.50 -21.55
C LEU A 393 0.90 21.52 -22.51
N ALA A 394 0.20 22.65 -22.56
CA ALA A 394 -0.87 22.86 -23.51
C ALA A 394 -0.33 22.63 -24.93
N PRO A 395 -1.04 21.88 -25.80
CA PRO A 395 -0.72 21.92 -27.22
C PRO A 395 -1.05 23.33 -27.73
N ASN A 396 -0.07 23.94 -28.39
CA ASN A 396 -0.25 25.19 -29.14
C ASN A 396 -1.33 25.08 -30.21
#